data_AF-A0A699HS47-F1
#
_entry.id   AF-A0A699HS47-F1
#
_cell.length_a   1.000
_cell.length_b   1.000
_cell.length_c   1.000
_cell.angle_alpha   90.00
_cell.angle_beta   90.00
_cell.angle_gamma   90.00
#
_symmetry.space_group_name_H-M   'P 1'
#
loop_
_entity.id
_entity.type
_entity.pdbx_description
1 polymer ?
#
loop_
_entity_poly.entity_id
_entity_poly.type
_entity_poly.pdbx_seq_one_letter_code
_entity_poly.pdbx_strand_id
1 'polypeptide(L)'
;MASSSVQQQTSSSSLKRRDSTLSRESDIMTITPLGAGSEVGRSCVFMTFKSKTIMFDCGIHPAFSGMAALPYFDEIDPSTIDVLLVTQK
;
A
#
# COMPACT_ATOMS: atom_id res chain seq x y z
N MET A 1 -32.24 -36.93 49.04
CA MET A 1 -31.47 -35.72 49.41
C MET A 1 -30.00 -36.11 49.34
N ALA A 2 -29.09 -35.47 48.62
CA ALA A 2 -29.14 -34.30 47.76
C ALA A 2 -28.14 -34.55 46.62
N SER A 3 -28.51 -34.11 45.42
CA SER A 3 -27.76 -34.24 44.18
C SER A 3 -26.47 -33.45 44.22
N SER A 4 -25.38 -34.09 43.80
CA SER A 4 -24.07 -33.48 43.58
C SER A 4 -24.12 -32.49 42.42
N SER A 5 -23.45 -31.38 42.65
CA SER A 5 -23.42 -30.15 41.89
C SER A 5 -22.64 -30.22 40.57
N VAL A 6 -22.81 -29.15 39.78
CA VAL A 6 -21.91 -28.60 38.75
C VAL A 6 -22.23 -28.96 37.28
N GLN A 7 -23.23 -28.27 36.73
CA GLN A 7 -23.12 -27.60 35.43
C GLN A 7 -23.59 -26.15 35.62
N GLN A 8 -22.77 -25.17 35.21
CA GLN A 8 -23.18 -24.16 34.21
C GLN A 8 -22.00 -23.24 33.88
N GLN A 9 -21.58 -23.30 32.61
CA GLN A 9 -20.74 -22.32 31.93
C GLN A 9 -21.37 -20.93 31.98
N THR A 10 -20.57 -19.92 32.32
CA THR A 10 -20.56 -18.54 31.79
C THR A 10 -19.24 -17.92 32.30
N SER A 11 -18.45 -17.09 31.64
CA SER A 11 -18.60 -16.25 30.45
C SER A 11 -17.21 -15.69 30.07
N SER A 12 -17.11 -15.15 28.84
CA SER A 12 -16.11 -14.18 28.34
C SER A 12 -14.90 -14.71 27.55
N SER A 13 -15.13 -15.02 26.26
CA SER A 13 -14.07 -15.02 25.24
C SER A 13 -14.41 -14.21 23.98
N SER A 14 -15.27 -13.19 24.10
CA SER A 14 -15.84 -12.46 22.94
C SER A 14 -15.17 -11.11 22.60
N LEU A 15 -14.00 -10.78 23.14
CA LEU A 15 -13.36 -9.46 22.89
C LEU A 15 -12.03 -9.49 22.11
N LYS A 16 -11.44 -10.64 21.77
CA LYS A 16 -10.08 -10.68 21.17
C LYS A 16 -10.00 -10.99 19.66
N ARG A 17 -11.12 -11.10 18.94
CA ARG A 17 -11.12 -11.53 17.52
C ARG A 17 -11.39 -10.45 16.47
N ARG A 18 -11.67 -9.20 16.87
CA ARG A 18 -12.05 -8.14 15.91
C ARG A 18 -10.89 -7.32 15.33
N ASP A 19 -9.68 -7.44 15.88
CA ASP A 19 -8.51 -6.66 15.45
C ASP A 19 -7.73 -7.31 14.29
N SER A 20 -7.78 -8.64 14.18
CA SER A 20 -6.94 -9.40 13.25
C SER A 20 -7.28 -9.24 11.76
N THR A 21 -8.49 -8.78 11.43
CA THR A 21 -8.93 -8.60 10.03
C THR A 21 -8.49 -7.26 9.44
N LEU A 22 -8.47 -6.18 10.24
CA LEU A 22 -8.01 -4.86 9.78
C LEU A 22 -6.49 -4.84 9.55
N SER A 23 -5.72 -5.57 10.38
CA SER A 23 -4.28 -5.72 10.21
C SER A 23 -3.89 -6.25 8.82
N ARG A 24 -4.66 -7.21 8.28
CA ARG A 24 -4.29 -7.91 7.04
C ARG A 24 -4.38 -7.02 5.80
N GLU A 25 -5.34 -6.09 5.77
CA GLU A 25 -5.48 -5.15 4.66
C GLU A 25 -4.28 -4.18 4.61
N SER A 26 -3.81 -3.72 5.77
CA SER A 26 -2.64 -2.84 5.86
C SER A 26 -1.33 -3.52 5.47
N ASP A 27 -1.30 -4.87 5.50
CA ASP A 27 -0.16 -5.68 5.08
C ASP A 27 -0.12 -5.92 3.56
N ILE A 28 -1.11 -5.41 2.81
CA ILE A 28 -1.06 -5.43 1.35
C ILE A 28 -0.13 -4.31 0.87
N MET A 29 0.87 -4.71 0.09
CA MET A 29 1.74 -3.80 -0.64
C MET A 29 1.23 -3.68 -2.07
N THR A 30 0.94 -2.47 -2.51
CA THR A 30 0.58 -2.18 -3.91
C THR A 30 1.74 -1.45 -4.58
N ILE A 31 2.09 -1.91 -5.79
CA ILE A 31 3.13 -1.30 -6.62
C ILE A 31 2.51 -1.00 -7.98
N THR A 32 2.57 0.25 -8.39
CA THR A 32 1.99 0.76 -9.63
C THR A 32 3.10 1.47 -10.42
N PRO A 33 3.61 0.86 -11.50
CA PRO A 33 4.51 1.54 -12.43
C PRO A 33 3.76 2.68 -13.13
N LEU A 34 4.20 3.92 -12.96
CA LEU A 34 3.69 5.10 -13.69
C LEU A 34 4.55 5.42 -14.93
N GLY A 35 5.68 4.74 -15.07
CA GLY A 35 6.55 4.75 -16.24
C GLY A 35 7.63 3.68 -16.09
N ALA A 36 8.32 3.34 -17.18
CA ALA A 36 9.23 2.18 -17.25
C ALA A 36 8.55 0.81 -17.03
N GLY A 37 7.21 0.75 -17.04
CA GLY A 37 6.44 -0.49 -17.06
C GLY A 37 6.44 -1.10 -18.46
N SER A 38 7.24 -2.15 -18.68
CA SER A 38 7.43 -2.77 -20.02
C SER A 38 7.98 -1.82 -21.09
N GLU A 39 8.72 -0.79 -20.68
CA GLU A 39 9.34 0.21 -21.55
C GLU A 39 10.64 0.75 -20.93
N VAL A 40 11.40 1.56 -21.67
CA VAL A 40 12.64 2.20 -21.19
C VAL A 40 12.51 3.72 -21.27
N GLY A 41 12.70 4.40 -20.13
CA GLY A 41 12.54 5.84 -19.98
C GLY A 41 11.44 6.17 -18.97
N ARG A 42 11.35 7.44 -18.53
CA ARG A 42 10.35 7.92 -17.56
C ARG A 42 10.17 7.03 -16.32
N SER A 43 11.27 6.51 -15.76
CA SER A 43 11.25 5.71 -14.53
C SER A 43 10.44 6.41 -13.45
N CYS A 44 9.36 5.77 -13.02
CA CYS A 44 8.51 6.25 -11.94
C CYS A 44 7.66 5.10 -11.42
N VAL A 45 7.83 4.74 -10.15
CA VAL A 45 7.07 3.67 -9.51
C VAL A 45 6.41 4.21 -8.24
N PHE A 46 5.10 4.07 -8.16
CA PHE A 46 4.29 4.44 -7.01
C PHE A 46 4.03 3.21 -6.14
N MET A 47 4.30 3.31 -4.84
CA MET A 47 4.12 2.22 -3.89
C MET A 47 3.31 2.68 -2.68
N THR A 48 2.36 1.85 -2.26
CA THR A 48 1.65 2.03 -0.99
C THR A 48 1.81 0.79 -0.10
N PHE A 49 2.08 1.02 1.19
CA PHE A 49 2.17 -0.04 2.20
C PHE A 49 1.97 0.55 3.59
N LYS A 50 1.11 -0.06 4.44
CA LYS A 50 0.87 0.39 5.83
C LYS A 50 0.64 1.90 5.95
N SER A 51 -0.20 2.45 5.07
CA SER A 51 -0.51 3.89 5.02
C SER A 51 0.70 4.79 4.77
N LYS A 52 1.75 4.26 4.14
CA LYS A 52 2.87 5.01 3.60
C LYS A 52 2.82 4.97 2.09
N THR A 53 3.11 6.12 1.49
CA THR A 53 3.16 6.31 0.05
C THR A 53 4.56 6.72 -0.35
N ILE A 54 5.21 5.88 -1.15
CA ILE A 54 6.58 6.07 -1.60
C ILE A 54 6.58 6.17 -3.12
N MET A 55 7.28 7.16 -3.65
CA MET A 55 7.57 7.27 -5.08
C MET A 55 9.05 6.97 -5.32
N PHE A 56 9.33 6.07 -6.25
CA PHE A 56 10.67 5.79 -6.74
C PHE A 56 10.84 6.41 -8.11
N ASP A 57 11.80 7.33 -8.23
CA ASP A 57 12.10 8.13 -9.42
C ASP A 57 10.93 8.95 -9.99
N CYS A 58 11.30 9.92 -10.82
CA CYS A 58 10.38 10.76 -11.58
C CYS A 58 11.05 11.21 -12.89
N GLY A 59 11.52 10.23 -13.66
CA GLY A 59 12.30 10.47 -14.88
C GLY A 59 11.49 11.00 -16.05
N ILE A 60 12.18 11.34 -17.14
CA ILE A 60 11.60 11.75 -18.42
C ILE A 60 11.86 10.68 -19.48
N HIS A 61 10.92 10.45 -20.39
CA HIS A 61 11.12 9.57 -21.52
C HIS A 61 11.92 10.29 -22.63
N PRO A 62 13.14 9.84 -22.99
CA PRO A 62 14.04 10.61 -23.85
C PRO A 62 13.54 10.74 -25.30
N ALA A 63 12.70 9.83 -25.76
CA ALA A 63 12.15 9.86 -27.12
C ALA A 63 10.88 10.72 -27.28
N PHE A 64 10.34 11.28 -26.19
CA PHE A 64 9.14 12.12 -26.23
C PHE A 64 9.45 13.55 -25.77
N SER A 65 8.52 14.46 -25.97
CA SER A 65 8.66 15.87 -25.59
C SER A 65 7.40 16.40 -24.93
N GLY A 66 7.58 17.45 -24.12
CA GLY A 66 6.48 18.05 -23.36
C GLY A 66 5.83 17.06 -22.39
N MET A 67 4.52 17.17 -22.23
CA MET A 67 3.74 16.33 -21.30
C MET A 67 3.81 14.84 -21.62
N ALA A 68 3.97 14.46 -22.89
CA ALA A 68 4.05 13.05 -23.31
C ALA A 68 5.31 12.33 -22.81
N ALA A 69 6.33 13.09 -22.38
CA ALA A 69 7.56 12.53 -21.85
C ALA A 69 7.50 12.26 -20.33
N LEU A 70 6.45 12.74 -19.65
CA LEU A 70 6.28 12.55 -18.22
C LEU A 70 5.74 11.14 -17.91
N PRO A 71 5.92 10.65 -16.67
CA PRO A 71 5.13 9.56 -16.12
C PRO A 71 3.64 9.89 -16.10
N TYR A 72 2.79 8.86 -15.95
CA TYR A 72 1.34 8.99 -15.80
C TYR A 72 0.95 9.55 -14.42
N PHE A 73 1.25 10.83 -14.18
CA PHE A 73 0.94 11.51 -12.91
C PHE A 73 -0.55 11.78 -12.68
N ASP A 74 -1.36 11.66 -13.72
CA ASP A 74 -2.82 11.74 -13.67
C ASP A 74 -3.48 10.58 -12.92
N GLU A 75 -2.78 9.44 -12.77
CA GLU A 75 -3.26 8.26 -12.06
C GLU A 75 -3.11 8.35 -10.53
N ILE A 76 -2.43 9.38 -10.03
CA ILE A 76 -2.15 9.54 -8.59
C ILE A 76 -2.34 10.99 -8.13
N ASP A 77 -2.41 11.18 -6.81
CA ASP A 77 -2.30 12.51 -6.20
C ASP A 77 -0.88 12.69 -5.62
N PRO A 78 -0.02 13.54 -6.22
CA PRO A 78 1.33 13.77 -5.73
C PRO A 78 1.41 14.32 -4.30
N SER A 79 0.34 14.97 -3.80
CA SER A 79 0.31 15.50 -2.44
C SER A 79 0.30 14.40 -1.36
N THR A 80 -0.03 13.16 -1.74
CA THR A 80 -0.08 12.01 -0.84
C THR A 80 1.27 11.32 -0.65
N ILE A 81 2.30 11.71 -1.41
CA ILE A 81 3.62 11.08 -1.37
C ILE A 81 4.37 11.53 -0.12
N ASP A 82 4.74 10.57 0.72
CA ASP A 82 5.55 10.84 1.92
C ASP A 82 7.03 11.01 1.56
N VAL A 83 7.53 10.21 0.63
CA VAL A 83 8.95 10.15 0.25
C VAL A 83 9.11 9.93 -1.25
N LEU A 84 9.99 10.72 -1.87
CA LEU A 84 10.51 10.51 -3.22
C LEU A 84 11.97 10.06 -3.15
N LEU A 85 12.28 8.88 -3.68
CA LEU A 85 13.64 8.35 -3.76
C LEU A 85 14.13 8.41 -5.20
N VAL A 86 15.22 9.14 -5.44
CA VAL A 86 15.87 9.22 -6.75
C VAL A 86 17.09 8.31 -6.76
N THR A 87 17.09 7.32 -7.64
CA THR A 87 18.07 6.23 -7.64
C THR A 87 19.42 6.63 -8.25
N GLN A 88 19.42 7.34 -9.38
CA GLN A 88 20.62 7.75 -10.09
C GLN A 88 20.39 9.00 -10.95
N LYS A 89 21.48 9.71 -11.24
CA LYS A 89 21.53 10.93 -12.07
C LYS A 89 22.22 10.66 -13.40
#